data_AF-A0A378XXZ6-F1
#
_entry.id   AF-A0A378XXZ6-F1
#
_cell.length_a   1.000
_cell.length_b   1.000
_cell.length_c   1.000
_cell.angle_alpha   90.00
_cell.angle_beta   90.00
_cell.angle_gamma   90.00
#
_symmetry.space_group_name_H-M   'P 1'
#
loop_
_entity.id
_entity.type
_entity.pdbx_description
1 polymer ?
#
loop_
_entity_poly.entity_id
_entity_poly.type
_entity_poly.pdbx_seq_one_letter_code
_entity_poly.pdbx_strand_id
1 'polypeptide(L)'
;MRNTWTALLACILVLGLAAGTAEAKQGRGNGQENKQEAKASDKDRNEKSSKKDKHDEIKKNTPVAVTDDTYGESKDHKGHKGHNGYNGLLQAVENTKDKPAGAVIANLLLTKYPDRLTSEQVAELELIRNSDKALTKAAELLDKNGNVTDAVYMQEEAVLADVSNLDSYKKLDVFSRKAGRSSGMKLFVNGEKYDAEPINRNGTTLVPFRTASEALNAKVSWDPKEKAVTVSRNGVSVKLFVNSAKAYINGQPYSIEQPASIVDGTTMVPVRVIGEALGANVKWEPESQSVVVYEQPTTSEAL
;
A
#
# COMPACT_ATOMS: atom_id res chain seq x y z
N MET A 1 -22.42 25.93 30.29
CA MET A 1 -22.60 24.46 30.08
C MET A 1 -21.26 23.90 29.61
N ARG A 2 -20.87 22.68 29.99
CA ARG A 2 -19.56 22.07 29.66
C ARG A 2 -19.73 20.56 29.47
N ASN A 3 -19.63 20.08 28.23
CA ASN A 3 -19.45 18.66 27.91
C ASN A 3 -18.22 18.60 26.98
N THR A 4 -16.98 18.35 27.43
CA THR A 4 -16.39 17.07 27.89
C THR A 4 -16.38 15.98 26.82
N TRP A 5 -15.20 15.73 26.26
CA TRP A 5 -14.90 14.55 25.45
C TRP A 5 -14.88 13.28 26.32
N THR A 6 -15.10 12.12 25.69
CA THR A 6 -14.89 10.80 26.30
C THR A 6 -14.12 9.89 25.34
N ALA A 7 -12.84 9.65 25.63
CA ALA A 7 -12.07 8.54 25.10
C ALA A 7 -11.85 7.52 26.23
N LEU A 8 -11.99 6.22 25.95
CA LEU A 8 -11.75 5.16 26.92
C LEU A 8 -11.00 3.98 26.28
N LEU A 9 -9.82 3.68 26.83
CA LEU A 9 -9.19 2.37 26.68
C LEU A 9 -9.78 1.40 27.73
N ALA A 10 -9.85 0.12 27.37
CA ALA A 10 -9.74 -1.00 28.30
C ALA A 10 -9.02 -2.13 27.54
N CYS A 11 -7.74 -2.42 27.79
CA CYS A 11 -7.19 -3.09 28.98
C CYS A 11 -7.82 -4.47 29.23
N ILE A 12 -7.14 -5.50 28.72
CA ILE A 12 -7.40 -6.91 29.03
C ILE A 12 -6.88 -7.20 30.45
N LEU A 13 -7.66 -7.92 31.25
CA LEU A 13 -7.15 -8.60 32.44
C LEU A 13 -7.87 -9.94 32.62
N VAL A 14 -7.11 -11.03 32.58
CA VAL A 14 -7.62 -12.40 32.80
C VAL A 14 -7.29 -12.81 34.23
N LEU A 15 -8.31 -13.17 34.99
CA LEU A 15 -8.18 -13.88 36.27
C LEU A 15 -9.32 -14.91 36.35
N GLY A 16 -8.97 -16.18 36.51
CA GLY A 16 -9.91 -17.27 36.73
C GLY A 16 -9.69 -17.89 38.11
N LEU A 17 -10.75 -18.47 38.68
CA LEU A 17 -10.70 -19.39 39.81
C LEU A 17 -11.84 -20.42 39.65
N ALA A 18 -11.75 -21.55 40.36
CA ALA A 18 -12.52 -22.76 40.06
C ALA A 18 -13.15 -23.43 41.30
N ALA A 19 -13.89 -24.51 41.04
CA ALA A 19 -14.62 -25.39 41.97
C ALA A 19 -15.95 -24.85 42.55
N GLY A 20 -17.00 -25.68 42.70
CA GLY A 20 -17.15 -27.06 42.20
C GLY A 20 -18.34 -27.85 42.79
N THR A 21 -18.70 -28.98 42.13
CA THR A 21 -19.56 -30.10 42.61
C THR A 21 -21.04 -29.79 42.98
N ALA A 22 -22.01 -30.72 42.97
CA ALA A 22 -22.05 -32.18 42.74
C ALA A 22 -23.36 -32.58 41.99
N GLU A 23 -23.35 -33.53 41.05
CA GLU A 23 -23.82 -34.95 41.17
C GLU A 23 -25.33 -35.27 41.16
N ALA A 24 -25.77 -36.03 40.13
CA ALA A 24 -26.81 -37.11 40.13
C ALA A 24 -27.00 -37.59 38.67
N LYS A 25 -26.34 -38.63 38.13
CA LYS A 25 -26.22 -40.08 38.44
C LYS A 25 -27.17 -41.00 37.64
N GLN A 26 -26.62 -41.52 36.53
CA GLN A 26 -26.88 -42.82 35.88
C GLN A 26 -28.27 -43.22 35.36
N GLY A 27 -28.32 -43.52 34.06
CA GLY A 27 -29.24 -44.49 33.43
C GLY A 27 -28.51 -45.21 32.29
N ARG A 28 -28.65 -46.54 32.17
CA ARG A 28 -27.92 -47.38 31.19
C ARG A 28 -28.94 -48.18 30.37
N GLY A 29 -28.80 -48.23 29.05
CA GLY A 29 -29.72 -48.96 28.16
C GLY A 29 -29.09 -49.23 26.79
N ASN A 30 -29.49 -50.32 26.13
CA ASN A 30 -28.94 -50.81 24.87
C ASN A 30 -30.02 -51.56 24.06
N GLY A 31 -29.83 -51.65 22.73
CA GLY A 31 -30.77 -52.24 21.74
C GLY A 31 -31.16 -51.18 20.70
N GLN A 32 -30.96 -51.30 19.38
CA GLN A 32 -31.00 -52.40 18.37
C GLN A 32 -32.29 -52.40 17.54
N GLU A 33 -32.11 -52.78 16.26
CA GLU A 33 -33.13 -53.08 15.24
C GLU A 33 -33.85 -51.86 14.60
N ASN A 34 -34.13 -51.80 13.28
CA ASN A 34 -33.70 -52.70 12.19
C ASN A 34 -33.63 -52.04 10.79
N LYS A 35 -33.22 -52.86 9.81
CA LYS A 35 -33.15 -52.73 8.33
C LYS A 35 -34.43 -52.11 7.68
N GLN A 36 -34.50 -51.76 6.38
CA GLN A 36 -33.87 -52.25 5.12
C GLN A 36 -34.03 -51.12 4.04
N GLU A 37 -33.19 -50.87 3.02
CA GLU A 37 -32.82 -51.66 1.81
C GLU A 37 -34.02 -52.24 1.00
N ALA A 38 -34.12 -52.16 -0.34
CA ALA A 38 -33.34 -51.47 -1.38
C ALA A 38 -34.10 -51.43 -2.74
N LYS A 39 -33.48 -50.84 -3.79
CA LYS A 39 -33.45 -51.15 -5.26
C LYS A 39 -34.48 -52.13 -5.89
N ALA A 40 -34.83 -52.08 -7.19
CA ALA A 40 -34.73 -51.10 -8.30
C ALA A 40 -35.32 -51.69 -9.61
N SER A 41 -35.62 -50.87 -10.63
CA SER A 41 -35.92 -51.24 -12.05
C SER A 41 -37.20 -52.09 -12.30
N ASP A 42 -37.74 -52.24 -13.52
CA ASP A 42 -37.30 -51.87 -14.88
C ASP A 42 -38.52 -51.53 -15.79
N LYS A 43 -38.27 -51.05 -17.03
CA LYS A 43 -39.06 -51.04 -18.31
C LYS A 43 -40.61 -51.25 -18.32
N ASP A 44 -41.36 -50.68 -19.27
CA ASP A 44 -41.04 -50.57 -20.70
C ASP A 44 -41.80 -49.45 -21.49
N ARG A 45 -41.46 -49.39 -22.79
CA ARG A 45 -42.00 -48.64 -23.97
C ARG A 45 -43.54 -48.69 -24.12
N ASN A 46 -44.25 -47.86 -24.90
CA ASN A 46 -43.96 -46.84 -25.95
C ASN A 46 -45.26 -45.95 -26.11
N GLU A 47 -45.42 -44.83 -26.83
CA GLU A 47 -44.63 -43.85 -27.63
C GLU A 47 -45.52 -42.54 -27.71
N LYS A 48 -45.60 -41.56 -28.64
CA LYS A 48 -45.01 -41.20 -29.96
C LYS A 48 -45.20 -39.67 -30.23
N SER A 49 -44.53 -39.17 -31.28
CA SER A 49 -44.91 -38.00 -32.14
C SER A 49 -44.50 -36.56 -31.75
N SER A 50 -43.66 -35.94 -32.62
CA SER A 50 -43.64 -34.50 -33.00
C SER A 50 -43.24 -33.45 -31.93
N LYS A 51 -42.22 -32.59 -32.09
CA LYS A 51 -41.26 -32.32 -33.21
C LYS A 51 -40.07 -31.43 -32.75
N LYS A 52 -39.00 -31.40 -33.55
CA LYS A 52 -37.90 -30.40 -33.64
C LYS A 52 -36.85 -30.28 -32.51
N ASP A 53 -35.68 -30.86 -32.81
CA ASP A 53 -34.35 -30.22 -32.90
C ASP A 53 -33.89 -29.24 -31.79
N LYS A 54 -32.93 -29.62 -30.93
CA LYS A 54 -31.44 -29.44 -31.05
C LYS A 54 -30.94 -28.03 -30.69
N HIS A 55 -29.80 -27.83 -29.99
CA HIS A 55 -28.74 -28.74 -29.54
C HIS A 55 -28.08 -28.18 -28.25
N ASP A 56 -27.55 -29.02 -27.36
CA ASP A 56 -26.75 -28.59 -26.20
C ASP A 56 -25.36 -28.05 -26.58
N GLU A 57 -24.82 -27.12 -25.78
CA GLU A 57 -23.49 -27.35 -25.17
C GLU A 57 -23.21 -26.49 -23.92
N ILE A 58 -22.38 -27.03 -23.01
CA ILE A 58 -22.02 -26.45 -21.71
C ILE A 58 -20.82 -25.51 -21.87
N LYS A 59 -20.90 -24.27 -21.35
CA LYS A 59 -19.74 -23.36 -21.27
C LYS A 59 -19.14 -23.33 -19.86
N LYS A 60 -17.80 -23.40 -19.80
CA LYS A 60 -16.99 -23.35 -18.58
C LYS A 60 -17.04 -21.97 -17.92
N ASN A 61 -16.84 -21.93 -16.61
CA ASN A 61 -16.41 -20.71 -15.93
C ASN A 61 -15.01 -20.31 -16.43
N THR A 62 -14.88 -19.03 -16.79
CA THR A 62 -13.61 -18.31 -16.96
C THR A 62 -13.64 -17.13 -15.98
N PRO A 63 -12.52 -16.76 -15.31
CA PRO A 63 -12.50 -15.56 -14.48
C PRO A 63 -12.77 -14.31 -15.31
N VAL A 64 -13.66 -13.43 -14.85
CA VAL A 64 -13.90 -12.13 -15.48
C VAL A 64 -12.92 -11.12 -14.89
N ALA A 65 -12.17 -10.42 -15.74
CA ALA A 65 -11.28 -9.35 -15.32
C ALA A 65 -12.05 -8.03 -15.10
N VAL A 66 -11.60 -7.22 -14.14
CA VAL A 66 -12.27 -5.96 -13.73
C VAL A 66 -12.24 -4.88 -14.84
N THR A 67 -11.52 -5.13 -15.93
CA THR A 67 -11.38 -4.22 -17.08
C THR A 67 -12.52 -4.31 -18.11
N ASP A 68 -13.25 -5.43 -18.21
CA ASP A 68 -14.28 -5.63 -19.25
C ASP A 68 -15.46 -4.64 -19.11
N ASP A 69 -15.82 -4.26 -17.88
CA ASP A 69 -16.86 -3.25 -17.60
C ASP A 69 -16.45 -1.82 -17.99
N THR A 70 -15.18 -1.59 -18.34
CA THR A 70 -14.59 -0.24 -18.47
C THR A 70 -14.47 0.25 -19.92
N TYR A 71 -14.30 -0.63 -20.91
CA TYR A 71 -14.09 -0.24 -22.32
C TYR A 71 -14.94 -1.07 -23.31
N GLY A 72 -16.08 -0.51 -23.72
CA GLY A 72 -16.99 -1.15 -24.68
C GLY A 72 -17.62 -0.19 -25.68
N GLU A 73 -16.94 0.07 -26.81
CA GLU A 73 -17.57 0.60 -28.02
C GLU A 73 -17.85 -0.52 -29.03
N SER A 74 -18.85 -1.34 -28.72
CA SER A 74 -19.50 -2.21 -29.71
C SER A 74 -21.00 -2.24 -29.45
N LYS A 75 -21.80 -1.91 -30.47
CA LYS A 75 -23.26 -2.05 -30.42
C LYS A 75 -23.63 -3.41 -30.96
N ASP A 76 -24.34 -4.19 -30.16
CA ASP A 76 -24.97 -5.42 -30.64
C ASP A 76 -26.13 -5.11 -31.60
N HIS A 77 -26.64 -6.14 -32.28
CA HIS A 77 -27.77 -5.99 -33.21
C HIS A 77 -29.14 -5.76 -32.51
N LYS A 78 -29.17 -5.40 -31.21
CA LYS A 78 -30.40 -5.12 -30.44
C LYS A 78 -30.43 -3.72 -29.81
N GLY A 79 -29.31 -3.00 -29.78
CA GLY A 79 -29.30 -1.54 -29.66
C GLY A 79 -29.39 -0.98 -28.24
N HIS A 80 -28.91 -1.70 -27.23
CA HIS A 80 -28.75 -1.15 -25.89
C HIS A 80 -27.59 -0.13 -25.83
N LYS A 81 -27.63 0.82 -24.87
CA LYS A 81 -26.67 1.93 -24.77
C LYS A 81 -25.59 1.65 -23.73
N GLY A 82 -24.33 1.90 -24.10
CA GLY A 82 -23.20 1.92 -23.17
C GLY A 82 -23.20 3.17 -22.28
N HIS A 83 -22.98 2.95 -20.98
CA HIS A 83 -22.84 3.94 -19.91
C HIS A 83 -21.86 3.29 -18.90
N ASN A 84 -20.79 3.91 -18.37
CA ASN A 84 -20.81 5.23 -17.73
C ASN A 84 -19.45 5.99 -17.64
N GLY A 85 -18.33 5.49 -18.17
CA GLY A 85 -16.97 6.08 -18.13
C GLY A 85 -16.76 7.34 -17.25
N TYR A 86 -17.04 8.52 -17.80
CA TYR A 86 -16.96 9.83 -17.11
C TYR A 86 -17.71 9.90 -15.76
N ASN A 87 -18.96 9.41 -15.71
CA ASN A 87 -19.77 9.40 -14.49
C ASN A 87 -19.18 8.44 -13.44
N GLY A 88 -18.60 7.32 -13.90
CA GLY A 88 -17.86 6.39 -13.04
C GLY A 88 -16.61 7.02 -12.44
N LEU A 89 -15.86 7.79 -13.23
CA LEU A 89 -14.71 8.56 -12.75
C LEU A 89 -15.11 9.66 -11.75
N LEU A 90 -16.22 10.37 -11.96
CA LEU A 90 -16.76 11.33 -10.99
C LEU A 90 -17.13 10.66 -9.65
N GLN A 91 -17.75 9.48 -9.67
CA GLN A 91 -18.04 8.74 -8.43
C GLN A 91 -16.75 8.19 -7.79
N ALA A 92 -15.79 7.76 -8.60
CA ALA A 92 -14.53 7.20 -8.12
C ALA A 92 -13.65 8.26 -7.43
N VAL A 93 -13.56 9.48 -7.96
CA VAL A 93 -12.80 10.57 -7.32
C VAL A 93 -13.45 11.01 -6.00
N GLU A 94 -14.78 11.12 -5.93
CA GLU A 94 -15.49 11.43 -4.67
C GLU A 94 -15.21 10.38 -3.58
N ASN A 95 -15.16 9.09 -3.97
CA ASN A 95 -14.84 7.98 -3.08
C ASN A 95 -13.33 7.87 -2.72
N THR A 96 -12.46 8.68 -3.34
CA THR A 96 -10.98 8.58 -3.20
C THR A 96 -10.27 9.93 -3.04
N LYS A 97 -10.98 11.04 -2.80
CA LYS A 97 -10.43 12.39 -2.59
C LYS A 97 -9.44 12.53 -1.43
N ASP A 98 -9.49 11.58 -0.51
CA ASP A 98 -8.62 11.35 0.64
C ASP A 98 -7.41 10.45 0.34
N LYS A 99 -7.20 10.01 -0.91
CA LYS A 99 -6.22 8.99 -1.31
C LYS A 99 -5.43 9.45 -2.56
N PRO A 100 -4.18 8.98 -2.76
CA PRO A 100 -3.41 9.29 -3.98
C PRO A 100 -4.12 8.91 -5.29
N ALA A 101 -4.98 7.89 -5.27
CA ALA A 101 -5.83 7.51 -6.41
C ALA A 101 -6.77 8.65 -6.85
N GLY A 102 -7.29 9.45 -5.91
CA GLY A 102 -8.16 10.60 -6.20
C GLY A 102 -7.45 11.64 -7.05
N ALA A 103 -6.18 11.96 -6.76
CA ALA A 103 -5.39 12.90 -7.57
C ALA A 103 -5.19 12.41 -9.02
N VAL A 104 -4.98 11.10 -9.21
CA VAL A 104 -4.86 10.48 -10.54
C VAL A 104 -6.19 10.53 -11.31
N ILE A 105 -7.31 10.20 -10.66
CA ILE A 105 -8.65 10.24 -11.27
C ILE A 105 -9.06 11.69 -11.57
N ALA A 106 -8.76 12.64 -10.69
CA ALA A 106 -8.97 14.07 -10.91
C ALA A 106 -8.16 14.59 -12.11
N ASN A 107 -6.89 14.21 -12.22
CA ASN A 107 -6.08 14.53 -13.39
C ASN A 107 -6.67 13.93 -14.68
N LEU A 108 -7.16 12.68 -14.63
CA LEU A 108 -7.79 12.03 -15.79
C LEU A 108 -9.09 12.74 -16.20
N LEU A 109 -9.92 13.15 -15.24
CA LEU A 109 -11.14 13.94 -15.50
C LEU A 109 -10.80 15.28 -16.16
N LEU A 110 -9.87 16.04 -15.57
CA LEU A 110 -9.45 17.35 -16.06
C LEU A 110 -8.79 17.30 -17.44
N THR A 111 -8.10 16.22 -17.78
CA THR A 111 -7.36 16.08 -19.07
C THR A 111 -8.13 15.38 -20.18
N LYS A 112 -9.11 14.51 -19.86
CA LYS A 112 -9.91 13.77 -20.86
C LYS A 112 -11.33 14.30 -21.04
N TYR A 113 -11.87 15.03 -20.07
CA TYR A 113 -13.25 15.52 -20.10
C TYR A 113 -13.41 17.00 -19.70
N PRO A 114 -12.49 17.93 -20.06
CA PRO A 114 -12.55 19.33 -19.61
C PRO A 114 -13.88 20.01 -19.97
N ASP A 115 -14.38 19.81 -21.20
CA ASP A 115 -15.63 20.40 -21.70
C ASP A 115 -16.91 19.85 -21.03
N ARG A 116 -16.78 18.90 -20.10
CA ARG A 116 -17.90 18.26 -19.40
C ARG A 116 -18.01 18.65 -17.92
N LEU A 117 -16.98 19.30 -17.37
CA LEU A 117 -16.89 19.69 -15.98
C LEU A 117 -17.48 21.10 -15.78
N THR A 118 -18.20 21.32 -14.68
CA THR A 118 -18.56 22.68 -14.26
C THR A 118 -17.32 23.41 -13.71
N SER A 119 -17.32 24.74 -13.66
CA SER A 119 -16.20 25.51 -13.07
C SER A 119 -15.93 25.15 -11.60
N GLU A 120 -16.97 24.74 -10.87
CA GLU A 120 -16.91 24.25 -9.50
C GLU A 120 -16.25 22.86 -9.42
N GLN A 121 -16.66 21.92 -10.29
CA GLN A 121 -16.00 20.62 -10.42
C GLN A 121 -14.55 20.76 -10.87
N VAL A 122 -14.24 21.69 -11.79
CA VAL A 122 -12.84 21.98 -12.15
C VAL A 122 -12.07 22.42 -10.92
N ALA A 123 -12.56 23.39 -10.14
CA ALA A 123 -11.88 23.84 -8.93
C ALA A 123 -11.68 22.72 -7.88
N GLU A 124 -12.70 21.88 -7.63
CA GLU A 124 -12.60 20.73 -6.72
C GLU A 124 -11.60 19.69 -7.22
N LEU A 125 -11.65 19.31 -8.49
CA LEU A 125 -10.69 18.38 -9.08
C LEU A 125 -9.28 18.98 -9.16
N GLU A 126 -9.14 20.29 -9.35
CA GLU A 126 -7.83 20.95 -9.31
C GLU A 126 -7.25 21.00 -7.88
N LEU A 127 -8.09 21.03 -6.84
CA LEU A 127 -7.67 20.85 -5.44
C LEU A 127 -7.29 19.39 -5.14
N ILE A 128 -8.03 18.41 -5.65
CA ILE A 128 -7.72 16.98 -5.46
C ILE A 128 -6.46 16.57 -6.26
N ARG A 129 -6.29 17.07 -7.49
CA ARG A 129 -5.09 16.89 -8.33
C ARG A 129 -3.85 17.56 -7.73
N ASN A 130 -4.02 18.67 -7.01
CA ASN A 130 -2.96 19.42 -6.34
C ASN A 130 -3.10 19.36 -4.81
N SER A 131 -3.48 18.20 -4.27
CA SER A 131 -3.73 18.05 -2.82
C SER A 131 -2.48 18.37 -2.00
N ASP A 132 -1.29 17.99 -2.51
CA ASP A 132 0.02 18.39 -2.01
C ASP A 132 0.16 19.92 -1.81
N LYS A 133 -0.24 20.71 -2.82
CA LYS A 133 -0.15 22.19 -2.81
C LYS A 133 -1.25 22.81 -1.95
N ALA A 134 -2.44 22.21 -1.91
CA ALA A 134 -3.53 22.67 -1.05
C ALA A 134 -3.19 22.47 0.45
N LEU A 135 -2.70 21.30 0.83
CA LEU A 135 -2.21 20.97 2.17
C LEU A 135 -1.00 21.84 2.56
N THR A 136 -0.03 21.98 1.65
CA THR A 136 1.09 22.93 1.79
C THR A 136 0.60 24.38 2.00
N LYS A 137 -0.50 24.79 1.36
CA LYS A 137 -1.07 26.13 1.54
C LYS A 137 -1.78 26.29 2.89
N ALA A 138 -2.45 25.24 3.37
CA ALA A 138 -2.99 25.21 4.73
C ALA A 138 -1.85 25.33 5.77
N ALA A 139 -0.74 24.60 5.59
CA ALA A 139 0.44 24.72 6.43
C ALA A 139 1.02 26.14 6.46
N GLU A 140 1.18 26.78 5.29
CA GLU A 140 1.61 28.19 5.20
C GLU A 140 0.68 29.19 5.90
N LEU A 141 -0.61 28.89 6.05
CA LEU A 141 -1.58 29.73 6.77
C LEU A 141 -1.56 29.46 8.28
N LEU A 142 -1.43 28.21 8.70
CA LEU A 142 -1.31 27.80 10.09
C LEU A 142 -0.03 28.38 10.72
N ASP A 143 1.11 28.29 10.03
CA ASP A 143 2.40 28.89 10.42
C ASP A 143 2.30 30.41 10.59
N LYS A 144 1.64 31.12 9.67
CA LYS A 144 1.39 32.57 9.76
C LYS A 144 0.50 32.97 10.93
N ASN A 145 -0.42 32.09 11.31
CA ASN A 145 -1.29 32.26 12.48
C ASN A 145 -0.61 31.82 13.79
N GLY A 146 0.68 31.46 13.76
CA GLY A 146 1.44 30.99 14.93
C GLY A 146 1.21 29.53 15.30
N ASN A 147 0.34 28.82 14.59
CA ASN A 147 0.05 27.41 14.82
C ASN A 147 1.01 26.50 14.04
N VAL A 148 2.28 26.52 14.45
CA VAL A 148 3.36 25.81 13.76
C VAL A 148 3.20 24.29 13.87
N THR A 149 2.64 23.76 14.97
CA THR A 149 2.45 22.31 15.15
C THR A 149 1.51 21.74 14.09
N ASP A 150 0.35 22.37 13.87
CA ASP A 150 -0.61 21.93 12.87
C ASP A 150 -0.08 22.21 11.44
N ALA A 151 0.75 23.24 11.27
CA ALA A 151 1.46 23.48 10.00
C ALA A 151 2.44 22.35 9.67
N VAL A 152 3.14 21.78 10.66
CA VAL A 152 3.97 20.58 10.44
C VAL A 152 3.10 19.40 10.02
N TYR A 153 2.00 19.13 10.74
CA TYR A 153 1.12 18.01 10.42
C TYR A 153 0.51 18.12 9.00
N MET A 154 0.00 19.29 8.61
CA MET A 154 -0.47 19.52 7.23
C MET A 154 0.62 19.38 6.17
N GLN A 155 1.88 19.63 6.51
CA GLN A 155 3.00 19.43 5.59
C GLN A 155 3.50 17.96 5.57
N GLU A 156 3.27 17.18 6.62
CA GLU A 156 3.45 15.72 6.65
C GLU A 156 2.42 15.06 5.72
N GLU A 157 1.14 15.45 5.80
CA GLU A 157 0.09 15.02 4.86
C GLU A 157 0.40 15.42 3.40
N ALA A 158 0.94 16.63 3.18
CA ALA A 158 1.36 17.08 1.84
C ALA A 158 2.54 16.27 1.26
N VAL A 159 3.40 15.68 2.11
CA VAL A 159 4.46 14.76 1.71
C VAL A 159 3.88 13.37 1.36
N LEU A 160 2.85 12.91 2.07
CA LEU A 160 2.15 11.66 1.74
C LEU A 160 1.32 11.79 0.43
N ALA A 161 0.81 12.97 0.13
CA ALA A 161 0.04 13.26 -1.09
C ALA A 161 0.90 13.18 -2.38
N ASP A 162 2.13 13.69 -2.35
CA ASP A 162 3.15 13.46 -3.39
C ASP A 162 4.52 13.20 -2.77
N VAL A 163 4.81 11.90 -2.56
CA VAL A 163 6.07 11.40 -2.00
C VAL A 163 7.30 11.73 -2.85
N SER A 164 7.11 12.16 -4.11
CA SER A 164 8.19 12.54 -5.03
C SER A 164 8.50 14.04 -5.04
N ASN A 165 7.62 14.88 -4.48
CA ASN A 165 7.78 16.33 -4.42
C ASN A 165 8.80 16.73 -3.35
N LEU A 166 10.07 16.88 -3.75
CA LEU A 166 11.17 17.22 -2.83
C LEU A 166 10.99 18.56 -2.09
N ASP A 167 10.31 19.54 -2.69
CA ASP A 167 10.06 20.84 -2.04
C ASP A 167 9.09 20.70 -0.84
N SER A 168 8.20 19.70 -0.83
CA SER A 168 7.37 19.39 0.35
C SER A 168 8.22 18.99 1.57
N TYR A 169 9.31 18.23 1.36
CA TYR A 169 10.25 17.86 2.43
C TYR A 169 11.07 19.05 2.93
N LYS A 170 11.41 20.01 2.05
CA LYS A 170 12.04 21.29 2.45
C LYS A 170 11.12 22.11 3.36
N LYS A 171 9.85 22.27 2.98
CA LYS A 171 8.86 22.98 3.80
C LYS A 171 8.61 22.26 5.12
N LEU A 172 8.55 20.93 5.11
CA LEU A 172 8.39 20.11 6.31
C LEU A 172 9.53 20.35 7.31
N ASP A 173 10.77 20.44 6.85
CA ASP A 173 11.94 20.74 7.68
C ASP A 173 11.97 22.19 8.19
N VAL A 174 11.50 23.16 7.38
CA VAL A 174 11.30 24.56 7.84
C VAL A 174 10.28 24.63 8.98
N PHE A 175 9.09 24.06 8.83
CA PHE A 175 8.08 24.05 9.90
C PHE A 175 8.54 23.22 11.10
N SER A 176 9.20 22.08 10.88
CA SER A 176 9.74 21.21 11.95
C SER A 176 10.73 21.94 12.84
N ARG A 177 11.69 22.69 12.25
CA ARG A 177 12.64 23.52 13.02
C ARG A 177 11.94 24.63 13.79
N LYS A 178 10.95 25.30 13.20
CA LYS A 178 10.12 26.31 13.90
C LYS A 178 9.36 25.70 15.10
N ALA A 179 8.91 24.45 14.99
CA ALA A 179 8.28 23.69 16.07
C ALA A 179 9.28 23.08 17.08
N GLY A 180 10.58 23.43 16.99
CA GLY A 180 11.62 22.93 17.91
C GLY A 180 11.99 21.45 17.71
N ARG A 181 11.57 20.82 16.61
CA ARG A 181 11.94 19.42 16.29
C ARG A 181 13.40 19.37 15.81
N SER A 182 14.08 18.26 16.12
CA SER A 182 15.53 18.10 15.91
C SER A 182 15.99 18.24 14.45
N SER A 183 17.14 18.88 14.25
CA SER A 183 17.84 19.03 12.97
C SER A 183 18.92 17.96 12.80
N GLY A 184 18.92 17.29 11.65
CA GLY A 184 19.92 16.31 11.24
C GLY A 184 19.53 15.64 9.92
N MET A 185 20.31 14.64 9.51
CA MET A 185 19.94 13.79 8.38
C MET A 185 18.68 12.99 8.69
N LYS A 186 17.75 12.91 7.74
CA LYS A 186 16.45 12.24 7.91
C LYS A 186 16.31 11.09 6.92
N LEU A 187 15.62 10.03 7.29
CA LEU A 187 15.16 9.00 6.37
C LEU A 187 13.64 9.11 6.21
N PHE A 188 13.19 9.24 4.97
CA PHE A 188 11.80 9.08 4.59
C PHE A 188 11.67 7.89 3.64
N VAL A 189 10.66 7.05 3.83
CA VAL A 189 10.33 5.92 2.95
C VAL A 189 8.84 5.97 2.64
N ASN A 190 8.48 6.04 1.36
CA ASN A 190 7.09 6.22 0.89
C ASN A 190 6.36 7.40 1.59
N GLY A 191 7.10 8.50 1.84
CA GLY A 191 6.60 9.73 2.50
C GLY A 191 6.64 9.70 4.03
N GLU A 192 6.59 8.53 4.67
CA GLU A 192 6.69 8.41 6.12
C GLU A 192 8.12 8.69 6.62
N LYS A 193 8.26 9.42 7.73
CA LYS A 193 9.56 9.64 8.40
C LYS A 193 9.90 8.44 9.29
N TYR A 194 11.07 7.85 9.08
CA TYR A 194 11.60 6.79 9.93
C TYR A 194 12.58 7.35 10.98
N ASP A 195 12.52 6.80 12.19
CA ASP A 195 13.53 7.06 13.22
C ASP A 195 14.77 6.22 12.90
N ALA A 196 15.77 6.90 12.36
CA ALA A 196 16.99 6.34 11.83
C ALA A 196 18.06 7.43 11.81
N GLU A 197 19.32 7.02 11.88
CA GLU A 197 20.48 7.91 11.78
C GLU A 197 21.24 7.65 10.47
N PRO A 198 20.79 8.19 9.31
CA PRO A 198 21.59 8.17 8.10
C PRO A 198 22.92 8.91 8.31
N ILE A 199 24.00 8.35 7.76
CA ILE A 199 25.33 8.97 7.81
C ILE A 199 25.85 9.16 6.39
N ASN A 200 26.52 10.28 6.11
CA ASN A 200 27.32 10.38 4.89
C ASN A 200 28.72 9.79 5.13
N ARG A 201 29.19 8.95 4.21
CA ARG A 201 30.58 8.48 4.17
C ARG A 201 31.09 8.57 2.74
N ASN A 202 32.14 9.36 2.52
CA ASN A 202 32.79 9.55 1.22
C ASN A 202 31.79 9.98 0.11
N GLY A 203 30.81 10.83 0.45
CA GLY A 203 29.75 11.25 -0.47
C GLY A 203 28.56 10.30 -0.57
N THR A 204 28.73 9.01 -0.22
CA THR A 204 27.63 8.03 -0.18
C THR A 204 26.86 8.10 1.13
N THR A 205 25.53 8.24 1.06
CA THR A 205 24.68 8.10 2.24
C THR A 205 24.45 6.63 2.59
N LEU A 206 24.75 6.27 3.84
CA LEU A 206 24.47 4.98 4.44
C LEU A 206 23.27 5.10 5.39
N VAL A 207 22.44 4.06 5.45
CA VAL A 207 21.25 3.98 6.32
C VAL A 207 21.25 2.68 7.12
N PRO A 208 20.54 2.60 8.27
CA PRO A 208 20.37 1.35 9.00
C PRO A 208 19.69 0.30 8.11
N PHE A 209 20.38 -0.82 7.87
CA PHE A 209 19.95 -1.85 6.91
C PHE A 209 18.54 -2.36 7.18
N ARG A 210 18.23 -2.64 8.45
CA ARG A 210 16.92 -3.15 8.86
C ARG A 210 15.83 -2.14 8.53
N THR A 211 15.91 -0.93 9.10
CA THR A 211 14.88 0.11 8.98
C THR A 211 14.56 0.43 7.52
N ALA A 212 15.58 0.67 6.68
CA ALA A 212 15.37 1.04 5.28
C ALA A 212 14.82 -0.12 4.42
N SER A 213 15.07 -1.38 4.79
CA SER A 213 14.59 -2.56 4.05
C SER A 213 13.20 -2.99 4.49
N GLU A 214 12.92 -2.97 5.78
CA GLU A 214 11.61 -3.33 6.34
C GLU A 214 10.55 -2.28 5.99
N ALA A 215 10.91 -0.99 5.95
CA ALA A 215 10.05 0.09 5.41
C ALA A 215 9.72 -0.08 3.91
N LEU A 216 10.63 -0.70 3.14
CA LEU A 216 10.37 -1.14 1.77
C LEU A 216 9.68 -2.52 1.69
N ASN A 217 9.03 -2.97 2.76
CA ASN A 217 8.31 -4.25 2.87
C ASN A 217 9.16 -5.49 2.47
N ALA A 218 10.48 -5.41 2.62
CA ALA A 218 11.41 -6.44 2.19
C ALA A 218 11.91 -7.33 3.35
N LYS A 219 12.09 -8.63 3.07
CA LYS A 219 12.56 -9.61 4.05
C LYS A 219 14.08 -9.49 4.21
N VAL A 220 14.53 -9.24 5.43
CA VAL A 220 15.95 -9.10 5.78
C VAL A 220 16.52 -10.33 6.49
N SER A 221 17.81 -10.59 6.29
CA SER A 221 18.58 -11.54 7.08
C SER A 221 20.03 -11.08 7.27
N TRP A 222 20.71 -11.65 8.26
CA TRP A 222 22.11 -11.41 8.60
C TRP A 222 22.84 -12.75 8.77
N ASP A 223 23.93 -12.93 8.04
CA ASP A 223 24.86 -14.03 8.24
C ASP A 223 26.09 -13.53 9.03
N PRO A 224 26.28 -13.96 10.29
CA PRO A 224 27.41 -13.53 11.10
C PRO A 224 28.74 -14.21 10.74
N LYS A 225 28.72 -15.33 9.99
CA LYS A 225 29.92 -16.05 9.53
C LYS A 225 30.53 -15.37 8.31
N GLU A 226 29.68 -15.06 7.32
CA GLU A 226 30.07 -14.29 6.13
C GLU A 226 30.14 -12.78 6.38
N LYS A 227 29.59 -12.29 7.50
CA LYS A 227 29.36 -10.87 7.80
C LYS A 227 28.56 -10.19 6.69
N ALA A 228 27.50 -10.85 6.24
CA ALA A 228 26.70 -10.44 5.09
C ALA A 228 25.25 -10.14 5.48
N VAL A 229 24.72 -9.01 5.00
CA VAL A 229 23.29 -8.73 5.00
C VAL A 229 22.66 -9.21 3.70
N THR A 230 21.46 -9.79 3.77
CA THR A 230 20.67 -10.12 2.57
C THR A 230 19.27 -9.54 2.71
N VAL A 231 18.78 -8.87 1.68
CA VAL A 231 17.39 -8.39 1.56
C VAL A 231 16.71 -9.04 0.36
N SER A 232 15.41 -9.33 0.46
CA SER A 232 14.65 -9.93 -0.64
C SER A 232 13.18 -9.50 -0.66
N ARG A 233 12.65 -9.23 -1.86
CA ARG A 233 11.25 -8.86 -2.12
C ARG A 233 10.92 -9.13 -3.60
N ASN A 234 9.69 -9.58 -3.89
CA ASN A 234 9.17 -9.72 -5.26
C ASN A 234 10.10 -10.47 -6.25
N GLY A 235 10.81 -11.50 -5.77
CA GLY A 235 11.78 -12.27 -6.57
C GLY A 235 13.19 -11.67 -6.65
N VAL A 236 13.38 -10.40 -6.27
CA VAL A 236 14.70 -9.78 -6.11
C VAL A 236 15.37 -10.27 -4.82
N SER A 237 16.68 -10.47 -4.87
CA SER A 237 17.55 -10.73 -3.73
C SER A 237 18.86 -9.97 -3.84
N VAL A 238 19.24 -9.21 -2.82
CA VAL A 238 20.48 -8.41 -2.75
C VAL A 238 21.29 -8.83 -1.53
N LYS A 239 22.55 -9.21 -1.72
CA LYS A 239 23.47 -9.62 -0.64
C LYS A 239 24.70 -8.69 -0.62
N LEU A 240 24.91 -7.99 0.49
CA LEU A 240 26.05 -7.08 0.71
C LEU A 240 26.93 -7.62 1.84
N PHE A 241 28.26 -7.52 1.68
CA PHE A 241 29.23 -7.95 2.68
C PHE A 241 29.80 -6.74 3.42
N VAL A 242 29.92 -6.83 4.75
CA VAL A 242 30.50 -5.76 5.57
C VAL A 242 31.99 -5.57 5.24
N ASN A 243 32.37 -4.31 5.03
CA ASN A 243 33.72 -3.85 4.67
C ASN A 243 34.27 -4.46 3.36
N SER A 244 33.39 -4.88 2.44
CA SER A 244 33.78 -5.32 1.09
C SER A 244 33.02 -4.56 0.00
N ALA A 245 33.72 -4.23 -1.09
CA ALA A 245 33.13 -3.68 -2.31
C ALA A 245 32.33 -4.73 -3.11
N LYS A 246 32.39 -6.01 -2.71
CA LYS A 246 31.67 -7.11 -3.36
C LYS A 246 30.22 -7.17 -2.86
N ALA A 247 29.30 -7.30 -3.81
CA ALA A 247 27.88 -7.55 -3.59
C ALA A 247 27.38 -8.65 -4.54
N TYR A 248 26.14 -9.10 -4.34
CA TYR A 248 25.38 -9.87 -5.32
C TYR A 248 23.98 -9.30 -5.48
N ILE A 249 23.47 -9.24 -6.72
CA ILE A 249 22.07 -8.95 -7.05
C ILE A 249 21.55 -10.14 -7.87
N ASN A 250 20.50 -10.80 -7.41
CA ASN A 250 19.91 -12.00 -8.00
C ASN A 250 20.96 -13.11 -8.29
N GLY A 251 21.94 -13.24 -7.38
CA GLY A 251 23.07 -14.17 -7.50
C GLY A 251 24.18 -13.75 -8.47
N GLN A 252 23.98 -12.69 -9.26
CA GLN A 252 25.02 -12.13 -10.13
C GLN A 252 25.95 -11.20 -9.34
N PRO A 253 27.27 -11.24 -9.59
CA PRO A 253 28.23 -10.39 -8.88
C PRO A 253 28.02 -8.91 -9.24
N TYR A 254 28.02 -8.07 -8.22
CA TYR A 254 27.90 -6.61 -8.34
C TYR A 254 29.00 -5.93 -7.51
N SER A 255 29.40 -4.71 -7.88
CA SER A 255 30.44 -3.95 -7.19
C SER A 255 29.88 -2.65 -6.65
N ILE A 256 30.17 -2.33 -5.38
CA ILE A 256 29.74 -1.11 -4.70
C ILE A 256 30.95 -0.26 -4.32
N GLU A 257 30.91 1.03 -4.62
CA GLU A 257 32.04 1.96 -4.37
C GLU A 257 32.28 2.16 -2.86
N GLN A 258 31.20 2.37 -2.10
CA GLN A 258 31.22 2.43 -0.65
C GLN A 258 30.64 1.12 -0.08
N PRO A 259 31.45 0.28 0.60
CA PRO A 259 30.97 -0.91 1.30
C PRO A 259 29.91 -0.63 2.36
N ALA A 260 29.07 -1.64 2.61
CA ALA A 260 28.33 -1.75 3.86
C ALA A 260 29.31 -1.82 5.05
N SER A 261 28.91 -1.34 6.22
CA SER A 261 29.78 -1.24 7.40
C SER A 261 28.99 -1.42 8.69
N ILE A 262 29.66 -1.67 9.82
CA ILE A 262 29.02 -1.63 11.13
C ILE A 262 29.44 -0.33 11.83
N VAL A 263 28.46 0.40 12.37
CA VAL A 263 28.63 1.61 13.18
C VAL A 263 27.78 1.42 14.43
N ASP A 264 28.41 1.48 15.60
CA ASP A 264 27.76 1.37 16.92
C ASP A 264 26.80 0.16 17.04
N GLY A 265 27.23 -0.98 16.50
CA GLY A 265 26.48 -2.25 16.47
C GLY A 265 25.45 -2.37 15.33
N THR A 266 25.13 -1.29 14.64
CA THR A 266 24.17 -1.25 13.52
C THR A 266 24.88 -1.45 12.18
N THR A 267 24.36 -2.36 11.34
CA THR A 267 24.85 -2.50 9.95
C THR A 267 24.27 -1.40 9.08
N MET A 268 25.14 -0.51 8.61
CA MET A 268 24.86 0.63 7.74
C MET A 268 25.17 0.27 6.28
N VAL A 269 24.21 0.49 5.38
CA VAL A 269 24.28 0.11 3.95
C VAL A 269 24.05 1.29 3.01
N PRO A 270 24.64 1.31 1.79
CA PRO A 270 24.32 2.31 0.79
C PRO A 270 22.84 2.28 0.41
N VAL A 271 22.09 3.33 0.76
CA VAL A 271 20.63 3.37 0.54
C VAL A 271 20.26 3.21 -0.92
N ARG A 272 21.07 3.78 -1.83
CA ARG A 272 20.90 3.67 -3.28
C ARG A 272 20.91 2.22 -3.76
N VAL A 273 21.88 1.41 -3.31
CA VAL A 273 22.05 0.02 -3.76
C VAL A 273 20.88 -0.87 -3.33
N ILE A 274 20.32 -0.61 -2.14
CA ILE A 274 19.11 -1.31 -1.68
C ILE A 274 17.87 -0.83 -2.44
N GLY A 275 17.66 0.49 -2.51
CA GLY A 275 16.46 1.07 -3.13
C GLY A 275 16.35 0.75 -4.62
N GLU A 276 17.38 1.08 -5.41
CA GLU A 276 17.35 0.89 -6.88
C GLU A 276 17.21 -0.59 -7.26
N ALA A 277 17.86 -1.50 -6.54
CA ALA A 277 17.72 -2.94 -6.80
C ALA A 277 16.32 -3.47 -6.45
N LEU A 278 15.66 -2.93 -5.42
CA LEU A 278 14.28 -3.25 -5.04
C LEU A 278 13.23 -2.48 -5.87
N GLY A 279 13.63 -1.67 -6.86
CA GLY A 279 12.74 -0.89 -7.72
C GLY A 279 12.25 0.44 -7.14
N ALA A 280 12.77 0.86 -5.97
CA ALA A 280 12.46 2.14 -5.36
C ALA A 280 13.36 3.26 -5.90
N ASN A 281 12.79 4.45 -6.05
CA ASN A 281 13.55 5.68 -6.30
C ASN A 281 14.25 6.10 -5.01
N VAL A 282 15.49 6.57 -5.14
CA VAL A 282 16.27 7.15 -4.04
C VAL A 282 16.72 8.56 -4.43
N LYS A 283 16.31 9.54 -3.64
CA LYS A 283 16.67 10.96 -3.80
C LYS A 283 17.36 11.47 -2.53
N TRP A 284 18.12 12.54 -2.69
CA TRP A 284 18.72 13.30 -1.62
C TRP A 284 18.27 14.75 -1.77
N GLU A 285 17.64 15.28 -0.72
CA GLU A 285 17.23 16.68 -0.64
C GLU A 285 18.19 17.42 0.31
N PRO A 286 19.16 18.20 -0.22
CA PRO A 286 20.22 18.80 0.59
C PRO A 286 19.74 19.87 1.56
N GLU A 287 18.70 20.66 1.26
CA GLU A 287 18.24 21.76 2.10
C GLU A 287 17.59 21.25 3.39
N SER A 288 16.89 20.12 3.32
CA SER A 288 16.30 19.43 4.48
C SER A 288 17.17 18.31 5.05
N GLN A 289 18.32 18.03 4.43
CA GLN A 289 19.18 16.86 4.69
C GLN A 289 18.42 15.52 4.66
N SER A 290 17.44 15.39 3.75
CA SER A 290 16.55 14.22 3.72
C SER A 290 16.98 13.20 2.67
N VAL A 291 17.14 11.95 3.11
CA VAL A 291 17.12 10.77 2.24
C VAL A 291 15.66 10.45 1.97
N VAL A 292 15.24 10.58 0.72
CA VAL A 292 13.85 10.35 0.32
C VAL A 292 13.82 9.10 -0.57
N VAL A 293 13.24 8.02 -0.05
CA VAL A 293 13.05 6.77 -0.76
C VAL A 293 11.56 6.61 -1.07
N TYR A 294 11.20 6.28 -2.30
CA TYR A 294 9.81 6.03 -2.66
C TYR A 294 9.67 5.06 -3.83
N GLU A 295 8.68 4.19 -3.73
CA GLU A 295 8.25 3.34 -4.84
C GLU A 295 7.46 4.19 -5.85
N GLN A 296 7.54 3.89 -7.14
CA GLN A 296 6.53 4.42 -8.06
C GLN A 296 5.21 3.70 -7.78
N PRO A 297 4.05 4.37 -7.85
CA PRO A 297 2.77 3.69 -7.80
C PRO A 297 2.72 2.72 -9.00
N THR A 298 2.81 1.42 -8.71
CA THR A 298 2.76 0.40 -9.76
C THR A 298 1.38 0.43 -10.38
N THR A 299 1.27 0.99 -11.59
CA THR A 299 0.14 0.74 -12.49
C THR A 299 0.10 -0.77 -12.70
N SER A 300 -0.75 -1.46 -11.94
CA SER A 300 -0.89 -2.92 -12.01
C SER A 300 -1.26 -3.27 -13.43
N GLU A 301 -0.35 -3.94 -14.15
CA GLU A 301 -0.57 -4.28 -15.55
C GLU A 301 -1.81 -5.17 -15.67
N ALA A 302 -2.61 -4.91 -16.70
CA ALA A 302 -3.75 -5.74 -17.02
C ALA A 302 -3.25 -7.10 -17.57
N LEU A 303 -3.74 -8.18 -16.98
CA LEU A 303 -3.53 -9.57 -17.36
C LEU A 303 -4.88 -10.29 -17.46
#